data_AF-A0A063C593-F1
#
_entry.id   AF-A0A063C593-F1
#
_cell.length_a   1.000
_cell.length_b   1.000
_cell.length_c   1.000
_cell.angle_alpha   90.00
_cell.angle_beta   90.00
_cell.angle_gamma   90.00
#
_symmetry.space_group_name_H-M   'P 1'
#
loop_
_entity.id
_entity.type
_entity.pdbx_description
1 polymer ?
#
loop_
_entity_poly.entity_id
_entity_poly.type
_entity_poly.pdbx_seq_one_letter_code
_entity_poly.pdbx_strand_id
1 'polypeptide(L)'
;MSEEKDVVVDYSLNNPDTLTKYKTAGQISEKVLAEVSKLCVPGAKIVEVCQKGDKILEEEVSKVYRGKKISKGFSHPTTVSPASYVTPYTPLTSDETEAALEIQPGEPVKIQLGAQIDGFGAIVCDTVIANPADKENDTITGRSADLLLATHYANELLLRLMVPPGLLAQGTEEEKAKAASQKAPTQSKISALLEKVCESYGCNLVESTTSWLFDRNEIEGTKKIVLAPQDGGKGDGTPATAEVWGVEMGVSLGSGKCKTLDGRSTLHRRTTQTYGLKRPTSRKILSEVQKKFGTFPFSLRQLEDERDAKSGVVECVRGNVFRQYELAGDKDNAPVARLLTTIAITKNGITKLAAAPALDLGKVNSDKKITDEEILKILEQPLSRNTGKKSKSKKKKKPAKKAAAAAQDSDDESDDSDE
;
A
#
# COMPACT_ATOMS: atom_id res chain seq x y z
N MET A 1 -6.10 -29.93 -39.94
CA MET A 1 -5.36 -29.30 -38.83
C MET A 1 -5.88 -27.88 -38.72
N SER A 2 -6.74 -27.62 -37.74
CA SER A 2 -7.27 -26.28 -37.49
C SER A 2 -6.17 -25.45 -36.85
N GLU A 3 -5.75 -24.39 -37.54
CA GLU A 3 -4.92 -23.33 -36.96
C GLU A 3 -5.66 -22.76 -35.74
N GLU A 4 -5.29 -23.17 -34.54
CA GLU A 4 -5.62 -22.45 -33.32
C GLU A 4 -4.93 -21.08 -33.44
N LYS A 5 -5.70 -20.07 -33.86
CA LYS A 5 -5.28 -18.69 -33.74
C LYS A 5 -4.92 -18.45 -32.28
N ASP A 6 -3.66 -18.17 -31.99
CA ASP A 6 -3.22 -17.66 -30.70
C ASP A 6 -4.04 -16.39 -30.41
N VAL A 7 -5.08 -16.55 -29.58
CA VAL A 7 -5.87 -15.41 -29.12
C VAL A 7 -4.97 -14.62 -28.20
N VAL A 8 -4.43 -13.50 -28.68
CA VAL A 8 -3.68 -12.56 -27.86
C VAL A 8 -4.62 -12.07 -26.76
N VAL A 9 -4.37 -12.52 -25.53
CA VAL A 9 -5.18 -12.15 -24.36
C VAL A 9 -4.85 -10.70 -23.99
N ASP A 10 -5.86 -9.83 -24.00
CA ASP A 10 -5.74 -8.45 -23.51
C ASP A 10 -5.63 -8.45 -21.99
N TYR A 11 -4.44 -8.11 -21.49
CA TYR A 11 -4.16 -8.00 -20.05
C TYR A 11 -4.21 -6.56 -19.54
N SER A 12 -4.67 -5.60 -20.35
CA SER A 12 -4.80 -4.19 -19.92
C SER A 12 -5.92 -3.98 -18.91
N LEU A 13 -5.94 -2.83 -18.25
CA LEU A 13 -7.07 -2.42 -17.38
C LEU A 13 -8.38 -2.15 -18.13
N ASN A 14 -8.37 -2.13 -19.47
CA ASN A 14 -9.61 -2.06 -20.24
C ASN A 14 -10.36 -3.40 -20.25
N ASN A 15 -9.66 -4.51 -19.98
CA ASN A 15 -10.28 -5.80 -19.75
C ASN A 15 -10.84 -5.88 -18.31
N PRO A 16 -12.17 -6.06 -18.13
CA PRO A 16 -12.76 -6.21 -16.81
C PRO A 16 -12.22 -7.39 -16.00
N ASP A 17 -11.74 -8.46 -16.65
CA ASP A 17 -11.14 -9.62 -15.99
C ASP A 17 -9.82 -9.24 -15.30
N THR A 18 -8.96 -8.45 -15.95
CA THR A 18 -7.73 -7.90 -15.36
C THR A 18 -8.02 -7.14 -14.07
N LEU A 19 -8.96 -6.19 -14.11
CA LEU A 19 -9.32 -5.39 -12.94
C LEU A 19 -9.92 -6.27 -11.83
N THR A 20 -10.68 -7.30 -12.19
CA THR A 20 -11.26 -8.26 -11.24
C THR A 20 -10.18 -9.09 -10.54
N LYS A 21 -9.15 -9.52 -11.26
CA LYS A 21 -7.99 -10.23 -10.70
C LYS A 21 -7.20 -9.35 -9.73
N TYR A 22 -6.90 -8.10 -10.09
CA TYR A 22 -6.30 -7.12 -9.18
C TYR A 22 -7.14 -6.88 -7.92
N LYS A 23 -8.47 -6.70 -8.07
CA LYS A 23 -9.38 -6.54 -6.92
C LYS A 23 -9.40 -7.77 -6.02
N THR A 24 -9.38 -8.97 -6.60
CA THR A 24 -9.33 -10.21 -5.82
C THR A 24 -8.03 -10.32 -5.03
N ALA A 25 -6.89 -10.02 -5.68
CA ALA A 25 -5.58 -9.96 -5.02
C ALA A 25 -5.57 -8.92 -3.88
N GLY A 26 -6.14 -7.73 -4.13
CA GLY A 26 -6.22 -6.67 -3.14
C GLY A 26 -7.07 -7.03 -1.93
N GLN A 27 -8.26 -7.60 -2.14
CA GLN A 27 -9.14 -8.08 -1.06
C GLN A 27 -8.48 -9.14 -0.17
N ILE A 28 -7.74 -10.08 -0.76
CA ILE A 28 -6.97 -11.06 0.00
C ILE A 28 -5.90 -10.33 0.83
N SER A 29 -5.17 -9.41 0.21
CA SER A 29 -4.07 -8.68 0.85
C SER A 29 -4.56 -7.84 2.04
N GLU A 30 -5.66 -7.09 1.88
CA GLU A 30 -6.26 -6.29 2.96
C GLU A 30 -6.78 -7.18 4.10
N LYS A 31 -7.40 -8.32 3.77
CA LYS A 31 -7.88 -9.27 4.77
C LYS A 31 -6.73 -9.85 5.59
N VAL A 32 -5.66 -10.31 4.92
CA VAL A 32 -4.48 -10.87 5.61
C VAL A 32 -3.78 -9.78 6.43
N LEU A 33 -3.66 -8.56 5.91
CA LEU A 33 -3.12 -7.42 6.65
C LEU A 33 -3.88 -7.19 7.96
N ALA A 34 -5.21 -7.20 7.93
CA ALA A 34 -6.02 -7.03 9.13
C ALA A 34 -5.82 -8.16 10.15
N GLU A 35 -5.67 -9.41 9.72
CA GLU A 35 -5.38 -10.53 10.62
C GLU A 35 -3.96 -10.46 11.19
N VAL A 36 -2.96 -10.12 10.38
CA VAL A 36 -1.57 -9.96 10.84
C VAL A 36 -1.44 -8.79 11.82
N SER A 37 -2.15 -7.69 11.59
CA SER A 37 -2.15 -6.52 12.48
C SER A 37 -2.59 -6.87 13.90
N LYS A 38 -3.58 -7.77 14.06
CA LYS A 38 -4.02 -8.26 15.37
C LYS A 38 -2.96 -9.10 16.09
N LEU A 39 -2.01 -9.69 15.36
CA LEU A 39 -0.92 -10.48 15.91
C LEU A 39 0.27 -9.60 16.33
N CYS A 40 0.32 -8.35 15.88
CA CYS A 40 1.39 -7.40 16.17
C CYS A 40 1.22 -6.74 17.56
N VAL A 41 1.21 -7.57 18.59
CA VAL A 41 1.13 -7.15 20.00
C VAL A 41 2.51 -7.18 20.66
N PRO A 42 2.74 -6.40 21.74
CA PRO A 42 4.01 -6.42 22.46
C PRO A 42 4.40 -7.83 22.94
N GLY A 43 5.68 -8.19 22.77
CA GLY A 43 6.24 -9.50 23.09
C GLY A 43 6.00 -10.58 22.02
N ALA A 44 5.21 -10.31 20.98
CA ALA A 44 5.05 -11.25 19.88
C ALA A 44 6.35 -11.35 19.07
N LYS A 45 6.82 -12.58 18.82
CA LYS A 45 7.99 -12.82 17.98
C LYS A 45 7.70 -12.53 16.52
N ILE A 46 8.52 -11.70 15.91
CA ILE A 46 8.36 -11.23 14.53
C ILE A 46 8.33 -12.41 13.55
N VAL A 47 9.21 -13.40 13.72
CA VAL A 47 9.29 -14.56 12.84
C VAL A 47 7.98 -15.36 12.85
N GLU A 48 7.36 -15.53 14.02
CA GLU A 48 6.11 -16.29 14.17
C GLU A 48 4.93 -15.54 13.54
N VAL A 49 4.89 -14.21 13.71
CA VAL A 49 3.86 -13.37 13.07
C VAL A 49 3.98 -13.47 11.55
N CYS A 50 5.20 -13.38 10.99
CA CYS A 50 5.43 -13.53 9.56
C CYS A 50 4.98 -14.92 9.05
N GLN A 51 5.33 -16.00 9.74
CA GLN A 51 4.91 -17.37 9.37
C GLN A 51 3.39 -17.54 9.40
N LYS A 52 2.72 -16.98 10.42
CA LYS A 52 1.25 -17.01 10.52
C LYS A 52 0.61 -16.24 9.37
N GLY A 53 1.11 -15.04 9.05
CA GLY A 53 0.60 -14.25 7.92
C GLY A 53 0.77 -14.97 6.58
N ASP A 54 1.93 -15.58 6.33
CA ASP A 54 2.19 -16.36 5.10
C ASP A 54 1.20 -17.52 4.97
N LYS A 55 0.96 -18.25 6.06
CA LYS A 55 -0.01 -19.34 6.10
C LYS A 55 -1.44 -18.85 5.80
N ILE A 56 -1.88 -17.76 6.44
CA ILE A 56 -3.20 -17.19 6.21
C ILE A 56 -3.34 -16.75 4.74
N LEU A 57 -2.29 -16.17 4.16
CA LEU A 57 -2.29 -15.75 2.76
C LEU A 57 -2.44 -16.96 1.81
N GLU A 58 -1.64 -18.01 2.00
CA GLU A 58 -1.75 -19.25 1.22
C GLU A 58 -3.16 -19.85 1.30
N GLU A 59 -3.73 -19.88 2.51
CA GLU A 59 -5.10 -20.36 2.74
C GLU A 59 -6.14 -19.51 2.00
N GLU A 60 -6.06 -18.17 2.06
CA GLU A 60 -6.98 -17.27 1.35
C GLU A 60 -6.85 -17.38 -0.18
N VAL A 61 -5.62 -17.44 -0.70
CA VAL A 61 -5.36 -17.64 -2.13
C VAL A 61 -5.90 -18.99 -2.63
N SER A 62 -5.87 -20.04 -1.79
CA SER A 62 -6.43 -21.36 -2.14
C SER A 62 -7.96 -21.33 -2.35
N LYS A 63 -8.67 -20.34 -1.78
CA LYS A 63 -10.14 -20.22 -1.81
C LYS A 63 -10.68 -19.70 -3.14
N VAL A 64 -9.87 -18.95 -3.89
CA VAL A 64 -10.29 -18.28 -5.14
C VAL A 64 -9.80 -19.02 -6.40
N TYR A 65 -10.47 -18.84 -7.54
CA TYR A 65 -10.10 -19.44 -8.84
C TYR A 65 -9.82 -20.95 -8.80
N ARG A 66 -10.56 -21.71 -7.97
CA ARG A 66 -10.43 -23.17 -7.85
C ARG A 66 -10.77 -23.87 -9.16
N GLY A 67 -10.04 -24.95 -9.48
CA GLY A 67 -10.24 -25.73 -10.70
C GLY A 67 -9.78 -25.05 -12.00
N LYS A 68 -9.33 -23.79 -11.94
CA LYS A 68 -8.78 -23.07 -13.09
C LYS A 68 -7.25 -23.18 -13.10
N LYS A 69 -6.66 -23.35 -14.29
CA LYS A 69 -5.20 -23.32 -14.49
C LYS A 69 -4.69 -21.88 -14.52
N ILE A 70 -4.80 -21.19 -13.39
CA ILE A 70 -4.37 -19.80 -13.21
C ILE A 70 -3.29 -19.75 -12.13
N SER A 71 -2.17 -19.08 -12.42
CA SER A 71 -1.12 -18.83 -11.43
C SER A 71 -1.67 -17.94 -10.31
N LYS A 72 -1.37 -18.24 -9.06
CA LYS A 72 -1.81 -17.45 -7.90
C LYS A 72 -0.89 -17.72 -6.71
N GLY A 73 -0.70 -16.74 -5.84
CA GLY A 73 0.23 -16.86 -4.72
C GLY A 73 0.58 -15.51 -4.11
N PHE A 74 1.81 -15.36 -3.67
CA PHE A 74 2.34 -14.13 -3.10
C PHE A 74 2.69 -13.12 -4.21
N SER A 75 2.34 -11.85 -3.99
CA SER A 75 3.00 -10.71 -4.63
C SER A 75 4.08 -10.11 -3.73
N HIS A 76 4.00 -10.35 -2.42
CA HIS A 76 5.01 -9.99 -1.42
C HIS A 76 4.87 -10.89 -0.19
N PRO A 77 5.98 -11.37 0.42
CA PRO A 77 5.89 -12.15 1.66
C PRO A 77 5.31 -11.33 2.81
N THR A 78 4.84 -12.01 3.85
CA THR A 78 4.52 -11.33 5.11
C THR A 78 5.81 -10.85 5.76
N THR A 79 5.83 -9.56 6.04
CA THR A 79 6.94 -8.88 6.71
C THR A 79 6.42 -8.02 7.84
N VAL A 80 7.19 -7.94 8.92
CA VAL A 80 6.88 -7.18 10.12
C VAL A 80 8.17 -6.48 10.54
N SER A 81 8.23 -5.17 10.31
CA SER A 81 9.44 -4.36 10.51
C SER A 81 9.36 -3.54 11.81
N PRO A 82 10.32 -3.70 12.75
CA PRO A 82 10.45 -2.89 13.97
C PRO A 82 10.64 -1.40 13.69
N ALA A 83 10.56 -0.57 14.73
CA ALA A 83 10.53 0.91 14.65
C ALA A 83 11.44 1.54 13.58
N SER A 84 12.74 1.26 13.60
CA SER A 84 13.72 1.90 12.71
C SER A 84 13.93 1.20 11.37
N TYR A 85 13.35 0.02 11.16
CA TYR A 85 13.55 -0.77 9.95
C TYR A 85 12.76 -0.15 8.79
N VAL A 86 13.47 0.09 7.67
CA VAL A 86 12.89 0.61 6.43
C VAL A 86 12.56 -0.54 5.49
N THR A 87 13.53 -1.45 5.31
CA THR A 87 13.34 -2.66 4.49
C THR A 87 12.30 -3.58 5.13
N PRO A 88 11.36 -4.15 4.35
CA PRO A 88 10.40 -5.13 4.85
C PRO A 88 11.14 -6.33 5.50
N TYR A 89 10.94 -6.53 6.80
CA TYR A 89 11.72 -7.47 7.60
C TYR A 89 11.02 -8.81 7.76
N THR A 90 11.75 -9.90 7.50
CA THR A 90 11.20 -11.26 7.45
C THR A 90 12.31 -12.27 7.78
N PRO A 91 12.69 -12.41 9.05
CA PRO A 91 13.87 -13.18 9.45
C PRO A 91 13.72 -14.68 9.20
N LEU A 92 14.86 -15.36 9.14
CA LEU A 92 14.96 -16.82 9.16
C LEU A 92 14.64 -17.38 10.55
N THR A 93 14.15 -18.60 10.62
CA THR A 93 13.93 -19.30 11.89
C THR A 93 15.22 -19.85 12.49
N SER A 94 16.19 -20.20 11.64
CA SER A 94 17.48 -20.77 12.07
C SER A 94 18.54 -19.73 12.45
N ASP A 95 18.27 -18.44 12.27
CA ASP A 95 19.15 -17.37 12.73
C ASP A 95 18.65 -16.90 14.11
N GLU A 96 19.07 -17.59 15.19
CA GLU A 96 18.49 -17.53 16.54
C GLU A 96 18.30 -16.11 17.10
N THR A 97 19.29 -15.23 16.93
CA THR A 97 19.22 -13.84 17.40
C THR A 97 18.11 -13.05 16.72
N GLU A 98 17.96 -13.22 15.40
CA GLU A 98 16.93 -12.54 14.61
C GLU A 98 15.55 -13.15 14.85
N ALA A 99 15.47 -14.48 14.98
CA ALA A 99 14.24 -15.21 15.29
C ALA A 99 13.68 -14.89 16.70
N ALA A 100 14.56 -14.48 17.62
CA ALA A 100 14.18 -14.07 18.98
C ALA A 100 13.68 -12.62 19.07
N LEU A 101 13.71 -11.83 17.99
CA LEU A 101 13.23 -10.45 18.03
C LEU A 101 11.72 -10.39 18.26
N GLU A 102 11.34 -9.62 19.28
CA GLU A 102 9.97 -9.40 19.70
C GLU A 102 9.55 -7.95 19.42
N ILE A 103 8.26 -7.78 19.14
CA ILE A 103 7.62 -6.47 19.00
C ILE A 103 7.65 -5.75 20.34
N GLN A 104 8.11 -4.50 20.34
CA GLN A 104 8.25 -3.68 21.54
C GLN A 104 6.98 -2.84 21.82
N PRO A 105 6.62 -2.63 23.09
CA PRO A 105 5.48 -1.78 23.45
C PRO A 105 5.59 -0.36 22.88
N GLY A 106 4.54 0.12 22.23
CA GLY A 106 4.41 1.48 21.72
C GLY A 106 5.23 1.78 20.46
N GLU A 107 5.89 0.78 19.87
CA GLU A 107 6.69 1.00 18.67
C GLU A 107 5.82 1.04 17.39
N PRO A 108 6.18 1.85 16.38
CA PRO A 108 5.54 1.80 15.07
C PRO A 108 6.05 0.60 14.25
N VAL A 109 5.20 -0.41 14.12
CA VAL A 109 5.45 -1.64 13.38
C VAL A 109 4.91 -1.50 11.97
N LYS A 110 5.76 -1.69 10.95
CA LYS A 110 5.29 -1.75 9.56
C LYS A 110 4.95 -3.18 9.21
N ILE A 111 3.77 -3.40 8.65
CA ILE A 111 3.31 -4.71 8.17
C ILE A 111 3.13 -4.60 6.67
N GLN A 112 3.92 -5.35 5.90
CA GLN A 112 3.83 -5.35 4.44
C GLN A 112 3.69 -6.77 3.91
N LEU A 113 2.72 -6.98 3.03
CA LEU A 113 2.41 -8.27 2.40
C LEU A 113 1.59 -8.07 1.13
N GLY A 114 1.38 -9.14 0.37
CA GLY A 114 0.52 -9.05 -0.80
C GLY A 114 0.27 -10.36 -1.51
N ALA A 115 -0.89 -10.46 -2.15
CA ALA A 115 -1.28 -11.58 -3.00
C ALA A 115 -1.18 -11.21 -4.49
N GLN A 116 -1.08 -12.22 -5.36
CA GLN A 116 -1.21 -12.11 -6.81
C GLN A 116 -2.20 -13.12 -7.37
N ILE A 117 -2.92 -12.72 -8.43
CA ILE A 117 -3.79 -13.59 -9.22
C ILE A 117 -3.43 -13.41 -10.70
N ASP A 118 -3.06 -14.49 -11.38
CA ASP A 118 -2.65 -14.54 -12.78
C ASP A 118 -1.49 -13.59 -13.15
N GLY A 119 -0.60 -13.34 -12.20
CA GLY A 119 0.47 -12.35 -12.35
C GLY A 119 0.04 -10.92 -12.02
N PHE A 120 -1.20 -10.65 -11.65
CA PHE A 120 -1.61 -9.32 -11.21
C PHE A 120 -1.49 -9.22 -9.69
N GLY A 121 -0.42 -8.55 -9.24
CA GLY A 121 -0.08 -8.40 -7.83
C GLY A 121 -0.74 -7.19 -7.19
N ALA A 122 -1.15 -7.34 -5.93
CA ALA A 122 -1.50 -6.22 -5.06
C ALA A 122 -0.67 -6.33 -3.78
N ILE A 123 0.15 -5.30 -3.52
CA ILE A 123 0.96 -5.19 -2.30
C ILE A 123 0.32 -4.11 -1.42
N VAL A 124 0.30 -4.35 -0.12
CA VAL A 124 -0.21 -3.41 0.88
C VAL A 124 0.79 -3.29 2.04
N CYS A 125 0.95 -2.09 2.56
CA CYS A 125 1.70 -1.83 3.79
C CYS A 125 0.93 -0.85 4.69
N ASP A 126 0.87 -1.17 5.98
CA ASP A 126 0.35 -0.31 7.03
C ASP A 126 1.39 -0.14 8.15
N THR A 127 1.29 0.95 8.91
CA THR A 127 2.03 1.15 10.15
C THR A 127 1.07 1.22 11.33
N VAL A 128 1.21 0.27 12.25
CA VAL A 128 0.43 0.21 13.49
C VAL A 128 1.32 0.52 14.69
N ILE A 129 0.75 1.14 15.73
CA ILE A 129 1.45 1.26 17.01
C ILE A 129 1.17 -0.01 17.83
N ALA A 130 2.22 -0.71 18.22
CA ALA A 130 2.12 -1.94 19.02
C ALA A 130 1.73 -1.63 20.46
N ASN A 131 0.45 -1.30 20.67
CA ASN A 131 -0.10 -1.08 22.00
C ASN A 131 -0.53 -2.40 22.64
N PRO A 132 -0.41 -2.52 23.98
CA PRO A 132 -1.13 -3.55 24.74
C PRO A 132 -2.63 -3.51 24.44
N ALA A 133 -3.32 -4.66 24.53
CA ALA A 133 -4.73 -4.78 24.17
C ALA A 133 -5.66 -3.85 24.98
N ASP A 134 -5.31 -3.57 26.25
CA ASP A 134 -6.03 -2.62 27.11
C ASP A 134 -5.88 -1.15 26.69
N LYS A 135 -4.94 -0.85 25.78
CA LYS A 135 -4.62 0.49 25.26
C LYS A 135 -4.82 0.61 23.74
N GLU A 136 -5.44 -0.38 23.10
CA GLU A 136 -5.68 -0.37 21.66
C GLU A 136 -6.55 0.81 21.21
N ASN A 137 -7.47 1.25 22.07
CA ASN A 137 -8.38 2.37 21.80
C ASN A 137 -7.89 3.71 22.34
N ASP A 138 -6.70 3.75 22.95
CA ASP A 138 -6.14 4.99 23.46
C ASP A 138 -5.81 5.93 22.29
N THR A 139 -5.97 7.22 22.56
CA THR A 139 -5.56 8.26 21.60
C THR A 139 -4.04 8.22 21.44
N ILE A 140 -3.58 8.15 20.20
CA ILE A 140 -2.17 8.28 19.85
C ILE A 140 -1.82 9.76 19.87
N THR A 141 -0.83 10.15 20.67
CA THR A 141 -0.38 11.54 20.83
C THR A 141 1.13 11.69 20.63
N GLY A 142 1.61 12.94 20.60
CA GLY A 142 3.04 13.24 20.59
C GLY A 142 3.73 12.81 19.28
N ARG A 143 4.99 12.35 19.38
CA ARG A 143 5.81 12.06 18.19
C ARG A 143 5.28 10.90 17.35
N SER A 144 4.62 9.91 17.94
CA SER A 144 3.96 8.84 17.19
C SER A 144 2.77 9.38 16.38
N ALA A 145 2.00 10.32 16.94
CA ALA A 145 0.92 10.98 16.20
C ALA A 145 1.47 11.83 15.05
N ASP A 146 2.53 12.60 15.30
CA ASP A 146 3.23 13.38 14.27
C ASP A 146 3.70 12.49 13.11
N LEU A 147 4.32 11.35 13.42
CA LEU A 147 4.81 10.39 12.43
C LEU A 147 3.67 9.83 11.57
N LEU A 148 2.59 9.35 12.20
CA LEU A 148 1.45 8.77 11.49
C LEU A 148 0.72 9.81 10.64
N LEU A 149 0.48 11.01 11.16
CA LEU A 149 -0.19 12.09 10.42
C LEU A 149 0.67 12.59 9.27
N ALA A 150 1.98 12.76 9.46
CA ALA A 150 2.91 13.11 8.38
C ALA A 150 2.86 12.07 7.25
N THR A 151 2.95 10.79 7.59
CA THR A 151 2.89 9.68 6.62
C THR A 151 1.55 9.64 5.90
N HIS A 152 0.45 9.81 6.63
CA HIS A 152 -0.91 9.83 6.08
C HIS A 152 -1.09 10.97 5.07
N TYR A 153 -0.80 12.22 5.48
CA TYR A 153 -0.99 13.38 4.60
C TYR A 153 0.00 13.42 3.45
N ALA A 154 1.24 12.94 3.64
CA ALA A 154 2.19 12.81 2.55
C ALA A 154 1.69 11.79 1.50
N ASN A 155 1.15 10.64 1.95
CA ASN A 155 0.54 9.67 1.04
C ASN A 155 -0.69 10.25 0.31
N GLU A 156 -1.60 10.92 1.03
CA GLU A 156 -2.78 11.55 0.43
C GLU A 156 -2.43 12.66 -0.57
N LEU A 157 -1.36 13.41 -0.32
CA LEU A 157 -0.81 14.40 -1.24
C LEU A 157 -0.19 13.73 -2.48
N LEU A 158 0.65 12.70 -2.29
CA LEU A 158 1.28 11.96 -3.38
C LEU A 158 0.23 11.38 -4.33
N LEU A 159 -0.81 10.72 -3.78
CA LEU A 159 -1.89 10.16 -4.59
C LEU A 159 -2.58 11.22 -5.47
N ARG A 160 -2.77 12.45 -4.97
CA ARG A 160 -3.35 13.55 -5.75
C ARG A 160 -2.39 14.06 -6.83
N LEU A 161 -1.10 14.15 -6.51
CA LEU A 161 -0.06 14.51 -7.48
C LEU A 161 0.12 13.46 -8.59
N MET A 162 -0.31 12.22 -8.36
CA MET A 162 -0.34 11.15 -9.36
C MET A 162 -1.57 11.17 -10.27
N VAL A 163 -2.59 12.00 -10.00
CA VAL A 163 -3.75 12.12 -10.90
C VAL A 163 -3.29 12.80 -12.21
N PRO A 164 -3.49 12.17 -13.39
CA PRO A 164 -3.15 12.80 -14.65
C PRO A 164 -3.84 14.17 -14.82
N PRO A 165 -3.11 15.23 -15.25
CA PRO A 165 -3.68 16.56 -15.42
C PRO A 165 -4.94 16.57 -16.30
N GLY A 166 -5.95 17.34 -15.88
CA GLY A 166 -7.23 17.44 -16.58
C GLY A 166 -8.20 16.26 -16.40
N LEU A 167 -7.75 15.10 -15.90
CA LEU A 167 -8.58 13.89 -15.81
C LEU A 167 -9.87 14.09 -14.99
N LEU A 168 -9.73 14.82 -13.89
CA LEU A 168 -10.81 15.10 -12.93
C LEU A 168 -11.31 16.54 -12.98
N ALA A 169 -10.88 17.33 -13.98
CA ALA A 169 -11.30 18.72 -14.10
C ALA A 169 -12.82 18.83 -14.27
N GLN A 170 -13.40 19.80 -13.57
CA GLN A 170 -14.81 20.17 -13.65
C GLN A 170 -14.91 21.64 -14.04
N GLY A 171 -16.10 22.08 -14.45
CA GLY A 171 -16.33 23.47 -14.87
C GLY A 171 -16.54 23.63 -16.36
N THR A 172 -16.25 24.82 -16.89
CA THR A 172 -16.42 25.17 -18.30
C THR A 172 -15.43 24.41 -19.19
N GLU A 173 -15.67 24.40 -20.51
CA GLU A 173 -14.75 23.75 -21.45
C GLU A 173 -13.38 24.43 -21.45
N GLU A 174 -13.33 25.74 -21.22
CA GLU A 174 -12.08 26.49 -21.07
C GLU A 174 -11.31 26.06 -19.81
N GLU A 175 -12.00 25.85 -18.68
CA GLU A 175 -11.38 25.39 -17.43
C GLU A 175 -10.83 23.96 -17.56
N LYS A 176 -11.58 23.07 -18.22
CA LYS A 176 -11.12 21.70 -18.52
C LYS A 176 -9.92 21.71 -19.47
N ALA A 177 -9.96 22.50 -20.54
CA ALA A 177 -8.86 22.63 -21.48
C ALA A 177 -7.60 23.19 -20.80
N LYS A 178 -7.77 24.20 -19.93
CA LYS A 178 -6.69 24.74 -19.12
C LYS A 178 -6.07 23.67 -18.22
N ALA A 179 -6.89 22.90 -17.49
CA ALA A 179 -6.40 21.84 -16.62
C ALA A 179 -5.71 20.71 -17.40
N ALA A 180 -6.22 20.33 -18.57
CA ALA A 180 -5.62 19.30 -19.42
C ALA A 180 -4.30 19.74 -20.08
N SER A 181 -4.11 21.05 -20.28
CA SER A 181 -2.85 21.60 -20.80
C SER A 181 -1.74 21.72 -19.74
N GLN A 182 -2.06 21.56 -18.46
CA GLN A 182 -1.05 21.55 -17.41
C GLN A 182 -0.15 20.33 -17.55
N LYS A 183 1.15 20.53 -17.37
CA LYS A 183 2.11 19.42 -17.29
C LYS A 183 1.98 18.76 -15.93
N ALA A 184 2.16 17.43 -15.92
CA ALA A 184 2.27 16.70 -14.67
C ALA A 184 3.44 17.24 -13.83
N PRO A 185 3.33 17.24 -12.49
CA PRO A 185 4.40 17.72 -11.63
C PRO A 185 5.67 16.91 -11.85
N THR A 186 6.82 17.59 -11.87
CA THR A 186 8.12 16.90 -11.91
C THR A 186 8.36 16.17 -10.59
N GLN A 187 9.10 15.06 -10.62
CA GLN A 187 9.37 14.30 -9.38
C GLN A 187 10.13 15.11 -8.32
N SER A 188 10.94 16.10 -8.72
CA SER A 188 11.56 17.06 -7.79
C SER A 188 10.53 17.95 -7.11
N LYS A 189 9.53 18.45 -7.85
CA LYS A 189 8.41 19.21 -7.25
C LYS A 189 7.55 18.32 -6.35
N ILE A 190 7.32 17.05 -6.73
CA ILE A 190 6.64 16.07 -5.88
C ILE A 190 7.39 15.92 -4.55
N SER A 191 8.71 15.66 -4.59
CA SER A 191 9.52 15.49 -3.39
C SER A 191 9.49 16.75 -2.50
N ALA A 192 9.70 17.93 -3.07
CA ALA A 192 9.69 19.19 -2.31
C ALA A 192 8.35 19.50 -1.62
N LEU A 193 7.23 19.15 -2.25
CA LEU A 193 5.91 19.29 -1.63
C LEU A 193 5.69 18.31 -0.47
N LEU A 194 6.17 17.08 -0.62
CA LEU A 194 6.07 16.04 0.41
C LEU A 194 7.01 16.32 1.60
N GLU A 195 8.19 16.87 1.35
CA GLU A 195 9.13 17.33 2.38
C GLU A 195 8.47 18.38 3.27
N LYS A 196 7.82 19.39 2.69
CA LYS A 196 7.05 20.41 3.44
C LYS A 196 5.93 19.81 4.31
N VAL A 197 5.25 18.74 3.84
CA VAL A 197 4.26 18.02 4.67
C VAL A 197 4.95 17.41 5.88
N CYS A 198 6.06 16.72 5.68
CA CYS A 198 6.80 16.07 6.75
C CYS A 198 7.35 17.09 7.76
N GLU A 199 7.91 18.21 7.27
CA GLU A 199 8.41 19.32 8.08
C GLU A 199 7.34 19.93 8.98
N SER A 200 6.09 20.01 8.51
CA SER A 200 4.95 20.52 9.31
C SER A 200 4.73 19.71 10.59
N TYR A 201 5.15 18.44 10.61
CA TYR A 201 5.09 17.57 11.77
C TYR A 201 6.46 17.35 12.43
N GLY A 202 7.52 18.00 11.93
CA GLY A 202 8.90 17.80 12.38
C GLY A 202 9.46 16.42 12.02
N CYS A 203 9.05 15.87 10.87
CA CYS A 203 9.50 14.58 10.35
C CYS A 203 10.23 14.78 9.01
N ASN A 204 10.86 13.74 8.49
CA ASN A 204 11.56 13.77 7.20
C ASN A 204 11.10 12.61 6.30
N LEU A 205 11.15 12.79 4.97
CA LEU A 205 10.95 11.68 4.04
C LEU A 205 12.08 10.67 4.17
N VAL A 206 11.74 9.38 4.13
CA VAL A 206 12.73 8.32 3.97
C VAL A 206 13.30 8.38 2.56
N GLU A 207 14.62 8.51 2.45
CA GLU A 207 15.29 8.71 1.18
C GLU A 207 15.11 7.52 0.23
N SER A 208 14.99 7.83 -1.07
CA SER A 208 14.78 6.87 -2.14
C SER A 208 13.55 5.96 -1.98
N THR A 209 12.56 6.35 -1.17
CA THR A 209 11.24 5.69 -1.16
C THR A 209 10.68 5.69 -2.57
N THR A 210 10.34 4.50 -3.11
CA THR A 210 10.05 4.35 -4.54
C THR A 210 8.66 3.76 -4.77
N SER A 211 7.83 4.47 -5.53
CA SER A 211 6.58 3.93 -6.07
C SER A 211 6.82 3.36 -7.48
N TRP A 212 6.26 2.19 -7.77
CA TRP A 212 6.52 1.47 -9.03
C TRP A 212 5.24 1.22 -9.83
N LEU A 213 5.37 1.28 -11.16
CA LEU A 213 4.37 0.75 -12.07
C LEU A 213 4.33 -0.79 -11.94
N PHE A 214 3.14 -1.34 -11.80
CA PHE A 214 2.89 -2.78 -11.80
C PHE A 214 2.35 -3.22 -13.16
N ASP A 215 2.71 -4.43 -13.55
CA ASP A 215 2.21 -5.12 -14.73
C ASP A 215 2.07 -6.63 -14.44
N ARG A 216 1.61 -7.41 -15.41
CA ARG A 216 1.47 -8.86 -15.26
C ARG A 216 2.84 -9.52 -15.01
N ASN A 217 2.99 -10.13 -13.85
CA ASN A 217 4.22 -10.72 -13.32
C ASN A 217 5.34 -9.70 -13.06
N GLU A 218 5.02 -8.43 -12.84
CA GLU A 218 6.01 -7.39 -12.54
C GLU A 218 5.48 -6.38 -11.52
N ILE A 219 6.27 -6.13 -10.47
CA ILE A 219 5.96 -5.13 -9.43
C ILE A 219 6.99 -3.99 -9.38
N GLU A 220 8.04 -4.07 -10.20
CA GLU A 220 9.06 -3.05 -10.41
C GLU A 220 9.18 -2.78 -11.91
N GLY A 221 8.10 -2.25 -12.49
CA GLY A 221 7.96 -2.02 -13.92
C GLY A 221 8.82 -0.88 -14.46
N THR A 222 8.50 -0.46 -15.68
CA THR A 222 9.32 0.50 -16.45
C THR A 222 9.27 1.93 -15.91
N LYS A 223 8.19 2.30 -15.20
CA LYS A 223 8.06 3.62 -14.58
C LYS A 223 8.17 3.53 -13.06
N LYS A 224 8.76 4.56 -12.46
CA LYS A 224 8.94 4.68 -11.03
C LYS A 224 9.00 6.14 -10.58
N ILE A 225 8.44 6.44 -9.41
CA ILE A 225 8.59 7.73 -8.73
C ILE A 225 9.52 7.51 -7.55
N VAL A 226 10.65 8.24 -7.51
CA VAL A 226 11.63 8.15 -6.42
C VAL A 226 11.58 9.44 -5.59
N LEU A 227 11.21 9.31 -4.32
CA LEU A 227 11.13 10.42 -3.37
C LEU A 227 12.48 10.64 -2.70
N ALA A 228 12.87 11.91 -2.51
CA ALA A 228 14.13 12.30 -1.86
C ALA A 228 15.34 11.42 -2.29
N PRO A 229 15.66 11.37 -3.60
CA PRO A 229 16.65 10.44 -4.13
C PRO A 229 18.06 10.70 -3.59
N GLN A 230 18.80 9.61 -3.32
CA GLN A 230 20.23 9.66 -3.00
C GLN A 230 21.09 9.58 -4.29
N ASP A 231 22.26 10.23 -4.29
CA ASP A 231 23.35 10.04 -5.27
C ASP A 231 22.94 10.03 -6.74
N GLY A 232 22.01 10.91 -7.12
CA GLY A 232 21.57 11.07 -8.51
C GLY A 232 20.59 10.00 -8.99
N GLY A 233 20.05 9.17 -8.10
CA GLY A 233 18.89 8.33 -8.38
C GLY A 233 17.75 9.16 -8.97
N LYS A 234 17.17 8.72 -10.08
CA LYS A 234 16.05 9.39 -10.71
C LYS A 234 14.92 8.40 -10.90
N GLY A 235 13.70 8.86 -10.66
CA GLY A 235 12.55 8.15 -11.18
C GLY A 235 12.41 8.36 -12.68
N ASP A 236 11.53 7.58 -13.27
CA ASP A 236 11.26 7.57 -14.69
C ASP A 236 9.76 7.45 -14.94
N GLY A 237 9.29 8.20 -15.94
CA GLY A 237 7.89 8.25 -16.33
C GLY A 237 6.98 9.05 -15.39
N THR A 238 5.75 9.21 -15.89
CA THR A 238 4.64 9.87 -15.22
C THR A 238 3.45 8.91 -15.20
N PRO A 239 2.66 8.87 -14.11
CA PRO A 239 1.44 8.07 -14.05
C PRO A 239 0.44 8.47 -15.14
N ALA A 240 -0.18 7.47 -15.75
CA ALA A 240 -1.17 7.64 -16.81
C ALA A 240 -2.41 6.78 -16.55
N THR A 241 -3.49 7.05 -17.28
CA THR A 241 -4.69 6.20 -17.25
C THR A 241 -4.38 4.80 -17.79
N ALA A 242 -5.14 3.81 -17.30
CA ALA A 242 -4.96 2.39 -17.58
C ALA A 242 -3.70 1.76 -16.97
N GLU A 243 -3.14 2.38 -15.94
CA GLU A 243 -1.97 1.86 -15.19
C GLU A 243 -2.33 1.43 -13.77
N VAL A 244 -1.57 0.47 -13.24
CA VAL A 244 -1.58 0.08 -11.82
C VAL A 244 -0.25 0.44 -11.19
N TRP A 245 -0.27 1.01 -10.00
CA TRP A 245 0.94 1.43 -9.29
C TRP A 245 0.94 0.90 -7.85
N GLY A 246 2.09 0.42 -7.39
CA GLY A 246 2.38 0.29 -5.96
C GLY A 246 2.92 1.63 -5.46
N VAL A 247 2.09 2.39 -4.77
CA VAL A 247 2.44 3.73 -4.26
C VAL A 247 2.95 3.60 -2.83
N GLU A 248 4.22 3.92 -2.62
CA GLU A 248 4.88 3.83 -1.32
C GLU A 248 5.19 5.22 -0.76
N MET A 249 4.94 5.38 0.54
CA MET A 249 5.29 6.54 1.34
C MET A 249 6.05 6.08 2.57
N GLY A 250 7.18 6.74 2.85
CA GLY A 250 8.00 6.48 4.04
C GLY A 250 8.40 7.78 4.70
N VAL A 251 8.17 7.87 6.00
CA VAL A 251 8.49 9.05 6.81
C VAL A 251 9.23 8.61 8.06
N SER A 252 10.26 9.37 8.44
CA SER A 252 11.09 9.13 9.62
C SER A 252 10.95 10.27 10.63
N LEU A 253 11.05 9.93 11.91
CA LEU A 253 11.28 10.89 12.99
C LEU A 253 12.73 11.40 13.05
N GLY A 254 13.66 10.72 12.39
CA GLY A 254 15.07 11.09 12.26
C GLY A 254 15.32 11.92 11.01
N SER A 255 16.53 11.86 10.46
CA SER A 255 16.93 12.61 9.26
C SER A 255 16.33 12.08 7.95
N GLY A 256 15.70 10.90 7.96
CA GLY A 256 15.20 10.24 6.76
C GLY A 256 16.31 9.55 5.93
N LYS A 257 17.56 9.62 6.38
CA LYS A 257 18.68 8.91 5.77
C LYS A 257 18.66 7.44 6.16
N CYS A 258 19.09 6.58 5.25
CA CYS A 258 19.15 5.13 5.47
C CYS A 258 20.59 4.68 5.71
N LYS A 259 20.73 3.57 6.44
CA LYS A 259 21.97 2.80 6.56
C LYS A 259 21.65 1.31 6.40
N THR A 260 22.62 0.54 5.94
CA THR A 260 22.56 -0.91 6.05
C THR A 260 22.58 -1.29 7.53
N LEU A 261 21.68 -2.18 7.93
CA LEU A 261 21.64 -2.75 9.27
C LEU A 261 22.44 -4.04 9.30
N ASP A 262 22.91 -4.42 10.50
CA ASP A 262 23.42 -5.75 10.75
C ASP A 262 22.26 -6.76 10.71
N GLY A 263 22.45 -7.88 10.02
CA GLY A 263 21.43 -8.91 9.86
C GLY A 263 21.43 -9.50 8.45
N ARG A 264 20.71 -10.59 8.26
CA ARG A 264 20.62 -11.26 6.97
C ARG A 264 19.57 -10.62 6.08
N SER A 265 19.98 -10.24 4.87
CA SER A 265 19.05 -9.94 3.78
C SER A 265 18.33 -11.23 3.36
N THR A 266 17.05 -11.36 3.72
CA THR A 266 16.22 -12.55 3.41
C THR A 266 15.16 -12.29 2.36
N LEU A 267 14.92 -11.03 2.00
CA LEU A 267 13.96 -10.64 0.98
C LEU A 267 14.67 -10.59 -0.38
N HIS A 268 14.13 -11.35 -1.34
CA HIS A 268 14.65 -11.41 -2.70
C HIS A 268 13.52 -11.45 -3.71
N ARG A 269 13.84 -11.18 -4.98
CA ARG A 269 12.96 -11.55 -6.09
C ARG A 269 13.78 -12.11 -7.25
N ARG A 270 13.15 -12.91 -8.11
CA ARG A 270 13.78 -13.36 -9.34
C ARG A 270 13.75 -12.25 -10.39
N THR A 271 14.87 -12.06 -11.09
CA THR A 271 14.97 -11.15 -12.23
C THR A 271 14.64 -11.89 -13.53
N THR A 272 14.71 -11.19 -14.67
CA THR A 272 14.61 -11.77 -16.00
C THR A 272 15.97 -12.17 -16.58
N GLN A 273 17.06 -11.97 -15.84
CA GLN A 273 18.39 -12.33 -16.31
C GLN A 273 18.59 -13.85 -16.33
N THR A 274 19.34 -14.32 -17.32
CA THR A 274 19.71 -15.74 -17.45
C THR A 274 21.18 -15.92 -17.09
N TYR A 275 21.47 -16.80 -16.14
CA TYR A 275 22.83 -17.15 -15.74
C TYR A 275 22.97 -18.65 -15.52
N GLY A 276 24.08 -19.24 -16.00
CA GLY A 276 24.38 -20.66 -15.82
C GLY A 276 24.87 -20.98 -14.41
N LEU A 277 23.94 -21.19 -13.47
CA LEU A 277 24.24 -21.56 -12.09
C LEU A 277 25.01 -22.89 -12.01
N LYS A 278 26.17 -22.89 -11.33
CA LYS A 278 27.09 -24.03 -11.23
C LYS A 278 26.79 -24.92 -10.03
N ARG A 279 26.33 -24.38 -8.90
CA ARG A 279 26.07 -25.19 -7.70
C ARG A 279 24.71 -25.90 -7.80
N PRO A 280 24.60 -27.19 -7.41
CA PRO A 280 23.33 -27.90 -7.38
C PRO A 280 22.27 -27.23 -6.49
N THR A 281 22.68 -26.71 -5.32
CA THR A 281 21.80 -26.00 -4.39
C THR A 281 21.23 -24.73 -5.02
N SER A 282 22.03 -23.92 -5.72
CA SER A 282 21.52 -22.73 -6.42
C SER A 282 20.49 -23.08 -7.48
N ARG A 283 20.72 -24.14 -8.27
CA ARG A 283 19.73 -24.62 -9.27
C ARG A 283 18.44 -25.12 -8.62
N LYS A 284 18.54 -25.82 -7.49
CA LYS A 284 17.39 -26.26 -6.70
C LYS A 284 16.56 -25.05 -6.24
N ILE A 285 17.20 -24.08 -5.59
CA ILE A 285 16.54 -22.87 -5.08
C ILE A 285 15.92 -22.02 -6.21
N LEU A 286 16.63 -21.82 -7.33
CA LEU A 286 16.05 -21.09 -8.47
C LEU A 286 14.80 -21.80 -9.02
N SER A 287 14.84 -23.13 -9.12
CA SER A 287 13.71 -23.92 -9.63
C SER A 287 12.50 -23.89 -8.69
N GLU A 288 12.74 -23.95 -7.38
CA GLU A 288 11.71 -23.80 -6.36
C GLU A 288 11.06 -22.42 -6.43
N VAL A 289 11.86 -21.35 -6.43
CA VAL A 289 11.38 -19.97 -6.51
C VAL A 289 10.60 -19.71 -7.80
N GLN A 290 11.09 -20.21 -8.94
CA GLN A 290 10.39 -20.11 -10.22
C GLN A 290 8.99 -20.71 -10.16
N LYS A 291 8.83 -21.87 -9.51
CA LYS A 291 7.55 -22.57 -9.41
C LYS A 291 6.61 -21.91 -8.41
N LYS A 292 7.14 -21.46 -7.27
CA LYS A 292 6.33 -20.96 -6.13
C LYS A 292 5.99 -19.48 -6.24
N PHE A 293 6.94 -18.65 -6.68
CA PHE A 293 6.83 -17.17 -6.65
C PHE A 293 6.95 -16.53 -8.03
N GLY A 294 7.50 -17.24 -9.02
CA GLY A 294 7.77 -16.67 -10.33
C GLY A 294 8.79 -15.53 -10.24
N THR A 295 8.37 -14.30 -10.51
CA THR A 295 9.17 -13.06 -10.44
C THR A 295 8.82 -12.18 -9.23
N PHE A 296 7.82 -12.57 -8.43
CA PHE A 296 7.43 -11.81 -7.26
C PHE A 296 8.45 -11.94 -6.12
N PRO A 297 8.54 -10.93 -5.24
CA PRO A 297 9.28 -11.00 -3.99
C PRO A 297 8.90 -12.21 -3.14
N PHE A 298 9.91 -12.78 -2.48
CA PHE A 298 9.80 -13.90 -1.54
C PHE A 298 10.83 -13.76 -0.43
N SER A 299 10.56 -14.40 0.72
CA SER A 299 11.53 -14.55 1.79
C SER A 299 12.24 -15.90 1.71
N LEU A 300 13.53 -15.93 2.02
CA LEU A 300 14.27 -17.19 2.19
C LEU A 300 13.61 -18.15 3.20
N ARG A 301 12.90 -17.62 4.21
CA ARG A 301 12.15 -18.43 5.19
C ARG A 301 11.01 -19.23 4.54
N GLN A 302 10.46 -18.76 3.43
CA GLN A 302 9.34 -19.43 2.75
C GLN A 302 9.79 -20.61 1.87
N LEU A 303 11.09 -20.87 1.79
CA LEU A 303 11.67 -22.00 1.07
C LEU A 303 11.68 -23.25 1.94
N GLU A 304 11.71 -24.42 1.30
CA GLU A 304 11.57 -25.71 1.96
C GLU A 304 12.67 -26.00 3.00
N ASP A 305 13.91 -25.57 2.73
CA ASP A 305 15.06 -25.80 3.60
C ASP A 305 15.94 -24.54 3.72
N GLU A 306 16.05 -23.98 4.93
CA GLU A 306 16.79 -22.74 5.16
C GLU A 306 18.32 -22.90 4.96
N ARG A 307 18.88 -24.11 5.08
CA ARG A 307 20.31 -24.33 4.85
C ARG A 307 20.63 -24.27 3.36
N ASP A 308 19.82 -24.92 2.53
CA ASP A 308 19.89 -24.86 1.09
C ASP A 308 19.61 -23.44 0.59
N ALA A 309 18.62 -22.75 1.18
CA ALA A 309 18.32 -21.35 0.88
C ALA A 309 19.54 -20.45 1.11
N LYS A 310 20.15 -20.53 2.31
CA LYS A 310 21.37 -19.79 2.65
C LYS A 310 22.55 -20.11 1.73
N SER A 311 22.70 -21.37 1.30
CA SER A 311 23.79 -21.78 0.42
C SER A 311 23.59 -21.36 -1.04
N GLY A 312 22.37 -21.54 -1.57
CA GLY A 312 22.05 -21.33 -2.98
C GLY A 312 21.88 -19.86 -3.34
N VAL A 313 21.36 -19.03 -2.42
CA VAL A 313 21.09 -17.61 -2.69
C VAL A 313 22.35 -16.83 -3.08
N VAL A 314 23.51 -17.19 -2.53
CA VAL A 314 24.79 -16.48 -2.76
C VAL A 314 25.16 -16.46 -4.25
N GLU A 315 25.05 -17.60 -4.93
CA GLU A 315 25.34 -17.66 -6.37
C GLU A 315 24.24 -17.00 -7.18
N CYS A 316 22.97 -17.15 -6.77
CA CYS A 316 21.83 -16.54 -7.46
C CYS A 316 21.90 -15.01 -7.48
N VAL A 317 22.28 -14.40 -6.35
CA VAL A 317 22.47 -12.94 -6.24
C VAL A 317 23.69 -12.50 -7.03
N ARG A 318 24.84 -13.19 -6.88
CA ARG A 318 26.06 -12.87 -7.65
C ARG A 318 25.86 -13.01 -9.17
N GLY A 319 25.05 -13.95 -9.60
CA GLY A 319 24.67 -14.16 -11.00
C GLY A 319 23.55 -13.23 -11.49
N ASN A 320 23.07 -12.31 -10.66
CA ASN A 320 21.96 -11.39 -10.93
C ASN A 320 20.63 -12.05 -11.33
N VAL A 321 20.48 -13.37 -11.09
CA VAL A 321 19.19 -14.05 -11.31
C VAL A 321 18.23 -13.79 -10.16
N PHE A 322 18.74 -13.49 -8.97
CA PHE A 322 17.99 -12.91 -7.87
C PHE A 322 18.46 -11.48 -7.60
N ARG A 323 17.50 -10.58 -7.40
CA ARG A 323 17.72 -9.29 -6.75
C ARG A 323 17.62 -9.48 -5.25
N GLN A 324 18.59 -8.97 -4.51
CA GLN A 324 18.57 -8.89 -3.05
C GLN A 324 18.10 -7.51 -2.62
N TYR A 325 17.18 -7.49 -1.65
CA TYR A 325 16.80 -6.26 -0.95
C TYR A 325 17.66 -6.20 0.31
N GLU A 326 18.65 -5.30 0.31
CA GLU A 326 19.54 -5.15 1.45
C GLU A 326 18.77 -4.68 2.69
N LEU A 327 19.08 -5.26 3.83
CA LEU A 327 18.46 -4.87 5.09
C LEU A 327 18.91 -3.45 5.46
N ALA A 328 18.01 -2.49 5.30
CA ALA A 328 18.25 -1.09 5.63
C ALA A 328 17.26 -0.56 6.67
N GLY A 329 17.72 0.41 7.45
CA GLY A 329 16.95 1.14 8.44
C GLY A 329 17.35 2.60 8.53
N ASP A 330 16.63 3.36 9.34
CA ASP A 330 16.93 4.76 9.60
C ASP A 330 18.34 4.93 10.19
N LYS A 331 19.10 5.88 9.64
CA LYS A 331 20.50 6.12 10.00
C LYS A 331 20.64 6.49 11.48
N ASP A 332 19.69 7.26 12.00
CA ASP A 332 19.66 7.76 13.37
C ASP A 332 19.01 6.75 14.33
N ASN A 333 18.62 5.57 13.83
CA ASN A 333 17.79 4.58 14.52
C ASN A 333 16.44 5.15 14.99
N ALA A 334 15.96 6.21 14.34
CA ALA A 334 14.68 6.82 14.68
C ALA A 334 13.51 5.98 14.15
N PRO A 335 12.33 6.05 14.79
CA PRO A 335 11.15 5.36 14.29
C PRO A 335 10.71 5.87 12.91
N VAL A 336 10.32 4.92 12.06
CA VAL A 336 9.84 5.12 10.70
C VAL A 336 8.41 4.59 10.60
N ALA A 337 7.56 5.28 9.84
CA ALA A 337 6.27 4.79 9.38
C ALA A 337 6.26 4.71 7.86
N ARG A 338 5.60 3.68 7.33
CA ARG A 338 5.38 3.49 5.91
C ARG A 338 3.93 3.16 5.59
N LEU A 339 3.51 3.55 4.40
CA LEU A 339 2.29 3.11 3.76
C LEU A 339 2.64 2.62 2.36
N LEU A 340 1.99 1.55 1.91
CA LEU A 340 2.05 1.12 0.51
C LEU A 340 0.62 0.80 0.06
N THR A 341 0.17 1.51 -0.96
CA THR A 341 -1.17 1.36 -1.54
C THR A 341 -1.05 0.93 -2.99
N THR A 342 -1.61 -0.22 -3.35
CA THR A 342 -1.78 -0.57 -4.77
C THR A 342 -2.98 0.20 -5.33
N ILE A 343 -2.78 0.99 -6.38
CA ILE A 343 -3.83 1.80 -7.03
C ILE A 343 -4.02 1.44 -8.50
N ALA A 344 -5.23 1.63 -9.02
CA ALA A 344 -5.51 1.67 -10.45
C ALA A 344 -5.90 3.09 -10.87
N ILE A 345 -5.27 3.59 -11.94
CA ILE A 345 -5.63 4.87 -12.55
C ILE A 345 -6.53 4.59 -13.74
N THR A 346 -7.80 4.98 -13.63
CA THR A 346 -8.80 4.79 -14.69
C THR A 346 -9.25 6.13 -15.25
N LYS A 347 -10.10 6.12 -16.27
CA LYS A 347 -10.83 7.31 -16.75
C LYS A 347 -11.66 8.03 -15.67
N ASN A 348 -11.92 7.36 -14.54
CA ASN A 348 -12.62 7.94 -13.39
C ASN A 348 -11.67 8.46 -12.30
N GLY A 349 -10.35 8.45 -12.52
CA GLY A 349 -9.34 8.78 -11.52
C GLY A 349 -8.75 7.54 -10.83
N ILE A 350 -8.23 7.75 -9.63
CA ILE A 350 -7.51 6.77 -8.83
C ILE A 350 -8.49 5.94 -7.99
N THR A 351 -8.36 4.62 -8.07
CA THR A 351 -9.04 3.65 -7.20
C THR A 351 -7.99 2.91 -6.38
N LYS A 352 -8.11 2.91 -5.06
CA LYS A 352 -7.28 2.08 -4.18
C LYS A 352 -7.74 0.62 -4.31
N LEU A 353 -6.86 -0.26 -4.78
CA LEU A 353 -7.13 -1.69 -4.98
C LEU A 353 -6.73 -2.52 -3.74
N ALA A 354 -5.66 -2.11 -3.07
CA ALA A 354 -5.24 -2.64 -1.79
C ALA A 354 -4.64 -1.48 -0.98
N ALA A 355 -5.21 -1.17 0.18
CA ALA A 355 -4.77 -0.10 1.06
C ALA A 355 -4.79 -0.51 2.53
N ALA A 356 -3.97 0.16 3.33
CA ALA A 356 -4.16 0.16 4.77
C ALA A 356 -5.59 0.63 5.13
N PRO A 357 -6.16 0.17 6.25
CA PRO A 357 -7.38 0.75 6.80
C PRO A 357 -7.28 2.27 6.89
N ALA A 358 -8.41 2.96 6.69
CA ALA A 358 -8.42 4.41 6.79
C ALA A 358 -8.01 4.85 8.21
N LEU A 359 -7.03 5.75 8.30
CA LEU A 359 -6.58 6.29 9.58
C LEU A 359 -7.74 7.03 10.26
N ASP A 360 -8.09 6.62 11.47
CA ASP A 360 -9.06 7.33 12.29
C ASP A 360 -8.42 8.60 12.87
N LEU A 361 -8.60 9.72 12.17
CA LEU A 361 -8.07 11.02 12.57
C LEU A 361 -8.60 11.50 13.93
N GLY A 362 -9.71 10.95 14.43
CA GLY A 362 -10.20 11.25 15.78
C GLY A 362 -9.39 10.58 16.89
N LYS A 363 -8.61 9.54 16.57
CA LYS A 363 -7.75 8.80 17.50
C LYS A 363 -6.28 9.19 17.42
N VAL A 364 -5.88 10.06 16.50
CA VAL A 364 -4.48 10.47 16.31
C VAL A 364 -4.38 11.99 16.43
N ASN A 365 -3.88 12.45 17.58
CA ASN A 365 -3.90 13.86 17.95
C ASN A 365 -2.47 14.43 18.02
N SER A 366 -2.22 15.46 17.20
CA SER A 366 -1.03 16.29 17.23
C SER A 366 -1.42 17.76 17.43
N ASP A 367 -0.57 18.52 18.10
CA ASP A 367 -0.67 19.98 18.18
C ASP A 367 -0.17 20.67 16.91
N LYS A 368 0.50 19.91 16.02
CA LYS A 368 0.98 20.36 14.72
C LYS A 368 -0.05 20.14 13.62
N LYS A 369 0.06 20.94 12.56
CA LYS A 369 -0.82 20.88 11.40
C LYS A 369 -0.13 21.46 10.17
N ILE A 370 -0.59 21.05 9.01
CA ILE A 370 -0.17 21.62 7.73
C ILE A 370 -0.77 23.02 7.60
N THR A 371 0.06 24.02 7.30
CA THR A 371 -0.37 25.41 7.11
C THR A 371 -0.04 25.97 5.73
N ASP A 372 0.72 25.24 4.90
CA ASP A 372 1.06 25.65 3.54
C ASP A 372 -0.20 25.63 2.64
N GLU A 373 -0.57 26.79 2.10
CA GLU A 373 -1.79 26.95 1.32
C GLU A 373 -1.79 26.17 0.00
N GLU A 374 -0.63 25.98 -0.64
CA GLU A 374 -0.52 25.19 -1.87
C GLU A 374 -0.89 23.73 -1.58
N ILE A 375 -0.32 23.19 -0.50
CA ILE A 375 -0.56 21.81 -0.06
C ILE A 375 -2.02 21.62 0.34
N LEU A 376 -2.59 22.53 1.15
CA LEU A 376 -3.99 22.43 1.57
C LEU A 376 -4.94 22.43 0.37
N LYS A 377 -4.70 23.30 -0.63
CA LYS A 377 -5.48 23.33 -1.88
C LYS A 377 -5.36 22.04 -2.68
N ILE A 378 -4.18 21.41 -2.70
CA ILE A 378 -4.03 20.10 -3.36
C ILE A 378 -4.80 19.04 -2.58
N LEU A 379 -4.70 18.98 -1.25
CA LEU A 379 -5.39 17.98 -0.42
C LEU A 379 -6.93 18.03 -0.55
N GLU A 380 -7.50 19.18 -0.89
CA GLU A 380 -8.94 19.32 -1.21
C GLU A 380 -9.34 18.70 -2.56
N GLN A 381 -8.39 18.45 -3.46
CA GLN A 381 -8.68 17.86 -4.77
C GLN A 381 -9.17 16.41 -4.64
N PRO A 382 -10.10 15.97 -5.50
CA PRO A 382 -10.60 14.60 -5.47
C PRO A 382 -9.57 13.62 -6.04
N LEU A 383 -9.56 12.39 -5.51
CA LEU A 383 -8.80 11.27 -6.10
C LEU A 383 -9.53 10.62 -7.28
N SER A 384 -10.86 10.68 -7.29
CA SER A 384 -11.69 10.09 -8.34
C SER A 384 -12.97 10.90 -8.55
N ARG A 385 -13.61 10.71 -9.70
CA ARG A 385 -14.93 11.30 -9.97
C ARG A 385 -15.91 10.77 -8.95
N ASN A 386 -16.61 11.70 -8.30
CA ASN A 386 -17.70 11.37 -7.40
C ASN A 386 -18.83 10.77 -8.24
N THR A 387 -18.83 9.46 -8.45
CA THR A 387 -19.97 8.72 -9.03
C THR A 387 -21.03 8.60 -7.95
N GLY A 388 -21.59 9.73 -7.53
CA GLY A 388 -22.63 9.75 -6.54
C GLY A 388 -23.77 8.84 -6.99
N LYS A 389 -24.07 7.80 -6.20
CA LYS A 389 -25.47 7.50 -5.93
C LYS A 389 -26.08 8.84 -5.52
N LYS A 390 -26.95 9.41 -6.36
CA LYS A 390 -27.68 10.65 -6.07
C LYS A 390 -28.25 10.55 -4.66
N SER A 391 -27.61 11.18 -3.68
CA SER A 391 -28.25 11.39 -2.40
C SER A 391 -29.35 12.41 -2.68
N LYS A 392 -30.60 12.01 -2.44
CA LYS A 392 -31.75 12.91 -2.52
C LYS A 392 -31.43 14.11 -1.65
N SER A 393 -31.31 15.28 -2.27
CA SER A 393 -31.12 16.51 -1.53
C SER A 393 -32.23 16.63 -0.49
N LYS A 394 -31.84 16.78 0.78
CA LYS A 394 -32.73 17.28 1.81
C LYS A 394 -33.16 18.68 1.37
N LYS A 395 -34.37 18.79 0.81
CA LYS A 395 -35.08 20.05 0.66
C LYS A 395 -35.12 20.71 2.05
N LYS A 396 -34.41 21.82 2.20
CA LYS A 396 -34.54 22.75 3.33
C LYS A 396 -36.03 23.10 3.49
N LYS A 397 -36.70 22.62 4.53
CA LYS A 397 -37.95 23.22 5.00
C LYS A 397 -37.59 24.47 5.80
N LYS A 398 -38.04 25.62 5.29
CA LYS A 398 -37.99 26.94 5.93
C LYS A 398 -38.85 26.91 7.22
N PRO A 399 -38.43 27.54 8.33
CA PRO A 399 -39.25 27.61 9.52
C PRO A 399 -40.28 28.75 9.39
N ALA A 400 -41.56 28.45 9.61
CA ALA A 400 -42.59 29.47 9.81
C ALA A 400 -42.86 29.59 11.32
N LYS A 401 -42.86 30.83 11.84
CA LYS A 401 -43.11 31.17 13.24
C LYS A 401 -44.40 31.99 13.33
N LYS A 402 -45.24 31.63 14.32
CA LYS A 402 -46.36 32.37 14.96
C LYS A 402 -47.62 32.60 14.09
N ALA A 403 -48.84 32.63 14.61
CA ALA A 403 -49.32 32.90 15.97
C ALA A 403 -50.65 32.17 16.28
N ALA A 404 -50.96 32.09 17.56
CA ALA A 404 -52.19 31.56 18.14
C ALA A 404 -53.42 32.46 17.91
N ALA A 405 -54.60 31.84 17.80
CA ALA A 405 -55.87 32.39 18.28
C ALA A 405 -56.83 31.22 18.55
N ALA A 406 -57.46 31.24 19.72
CA ALA A 406 -58.44 30.28 20.21
C ALA A 406 -59.86 30.83 20.04
N ALA A 407 -60.82 29.95 19.73
CA ALA A 407 -62.26 29.97 20.05
C ALA A 407 -62.86 28.67 19.44
N GLN A 408 -63.36 27.71 20.23
CA GLN A 408 -64.78 27.55 20.66
C GLN A 408 -65.75 27.54 19.47
N ASP A 409 -66.67 26.59 19.26
CA ASP A 409 -67.30 25.57 20.10
C ASP A 409 -68.16 24.64 19.20
N SER A 410 -68.54 23.45 19.68
CA SER A 410 -69.72 22.60 19.30
C SER A 410 -69.94 22.22 17.81
N ASP A 411 -70.52 21.09 17.39
CA ASP A 411 -71.09 19.89 18.00
C ASP A 411 -71.31 18.88 16.84
N ASP A 412 -71.57 17.65 17.23
CA ASP A 412 -72.40 16.62 16.58
C ASP A 412 -71.90 15.64 15.50
N GLU A 413 -72.02 14.37 15.93
CA GLU A 413 -72.64 13.20 15.28
C GLU A 413 -72.00 12.65 13.99
N SER A 414 -71.46 11.42 14.07
CA SER A 414 -72.11 10.16 13.63
C SER A 414 -71.98 9.99 12.11
N ASP A 415 -71.82 8.84 11.49
CA ASP A 415 -71.78 7.44 11.82
C ASP A 415 -71.19 6.76 10.57
N ASP A 416 -70.75 5.50 10.69
CA ASP A 416 -70.72 4.49 9.61
C ASP A 416 -69.88 4.77 8.34
N SER A 417 -69.29 3.79 7.66
CA SER A 417 -69.00 2.37 7.85
C SER A 417 -68.40 1.90 6.51
N ASP A 418 -67.58 0.85 6.56
CA ASP A 418 -67.44 -0.19 5.52
C ASP A 418 -66.81 0.21 4.17
N GLU A 419 -65.74 -0.40 3.65
CA GLU A 419 -65.05 -1.70 3.82
C GLU A 419 -63.54 -1.54 3.54
#